data_AF-A0A183TNW5-F1
#
_entry.id   AF-A0A183TNW5-F1
#
_cell.length_a   1.000
_cell.length_b   1.000
_cell.length_c   1.000
_cell.angle_alpha   90.00
_cell.angle_beta   90.00
_cell.angle_gamma   90.00
#
_symmetry.space_group_name_H-M   'P 1'
#
loop_
_entity.id
_entity.type
_entity.pdbx_description
1 polymer ?
#
loop_
_entity_poly.entity_id
_entity_poly.type
_entity_poly.pdbx_seq_one_letter_code
_entity_poly.pdbx_strand_id
1 'polypeptide(L)'
;VQRDPRLNEILYPYANRQTIRYIQEAYEPQEKSASQGKLTDKAAIYPYGLTLECFYRYLMSDDNAPVFLDRLDIYQDMDQPLCHYYINSSHNTYLIGRQFGGKSSVEIYRQVLLAGCRDDCVNCWMAGMRVVIRENFILRVRGWRDCCSAIWLTGIGVEK
;
A
#
# COMPACT_ATOMS: atom_id res chain seq x y z
N VAL A 1 -17.14 14.57 -13.49
CA VAL A 1 -16.96 15.29 -12.20
C VAL A 1 -16.06 14.40 -11.34
N GLN A 2 -14.90 14.90 -10.90
CA GLN A 2 -13.89 14.09 -10.20
C GLN A 2 -14.00 14.14 -8.66
N ARG A 3 -14.88 14.99 -8.11
CA ARG A 3 -15.01 15.18 -6.67
C ARG A 3 -15.95 14.15 -6.05
N ASP A 4 -15.54 13.52 -4.96
CA ASP A 4 -16.44 12.73 -4.10
C ASP A 4 -17.41 13.68 -3.38
N PRO A 5 -18.74 13.55 -3.57
CA PRO A 5 -19.73 14.43 -2.95
C PRO A 5 -19.79 14.33 -1.42
N ARG A 6 -19.22 13.28 -0.81
CA ARG A 6 -19.23 13.07 0.65
C ARG A 6 -18.18 13.90 1.39
N LEU A 7 -17.21 14.48 0.67
CA LEU A 7 -16.13 15.25 1.28
C LEU A 7 -16.61 16.61 1.78
N ASN A 8 -16.13 17.03 2.95
CA ASN A 8 -16.39 18.34 3.52
C ASN A 8 -15.79 19.46 2.66
N GLU A 9 -16.55 20.51 2.39
CA GLU A 9 -16.16 21.61 1.48
C GLU A 9 -15.11 22.57 2.06
N ILE A 10 -14.98 22.63 3.39
CA ILE A 10 -13.97 23.47 4.06
C ILE A 10 -12.63 22.76 4.05
N LEU A 11 -12.61 21.46 4.38
CA LEU A 11 -11.40 20.64 4.38
C LEU A 11 -10.92 20.31 2.95
N TYR A 12 -11.87 20.10 2.03
CA TYR A 12 -11.61 19.78 0.63
C TYR A 12 -12.33 20.78 -0.28
N PRO A 13 -11.73 21.98 -0.46
CA PRO A 13 -12.34 23.06 -1.24
C PRO A 13 -12.50 22.70 -2.71
N TYR A 14 -13.47 23.34 -3.36
CA TYR A 14 -13.68 23.18 -4.79
C TYR A 14 -12.49 23.72 -5.60
N ALA A 15 -12.22 23.06 -6.73
CA ALA A 15 -11.24 23.55 -7.69
C ALA A 15 -11.58 24.98 -8.12
N ASN A 16 -10.57 25.85 -8.08
CA ASN A 16 -10.71 27.26 -8.39
C ASN A 16 -9.72 27.68 -9.47
N ARG A 17 -9.65 28.98 -9.79
CA ARG A 17 -8.74 29.49 -10.82
C ARG A 17 -7.26 29.24 -10.50
N GLN A 18 -6.87 29.22 -9.23
CA GLN A 18 -5.49 28.91 -8.82
C GLN A 18 -5.20 27.43 -9.07
N THR A 19 -6.15 26.53 -8.78
CA THR A 19 -6.02 25.10 -9.11
C THR A 19 -5.82 24.88 -10.60
N ILE A 20 -6.60 25.56 -11.46
CA ILE A 20 -6.46 25.45 -12.92
C ILE A 20 -5.06 25.92 -13.36
N ARG A 21 -4.58 27.05 -12.83
CA ARG A 21 -3.24 27.56 -13.13
C ARG A 21 -2.14 26.60 -12.73
N TYR A 22 -2.24 26.03 -11.52
CA TYR A 22 -1.31 25.02 -11.05
C TYR A 22 -1.27 23.80 -11.99
N ILE A 23 -2.43 23.27 -12.40
CA ILE A 23 -2.52 22.15 -13.36
C ILE A 23 -1.88 22.53 -14.70
N GLN A 24 -2.13 23.73 -15.21
CA GLN A 24 -1.51 24.22 -16.45
C GLN A 24 0.03 24.29 -16.31
N GLU A 25 0.53 24.88 -15.23
CA GLU A 25 1.97 25.00 -14.97
C GLU A 25 2.64 23.63 -14.81
N ALA A 26 1.97 22.68 -14.18
CA ALA A 26 2.50 21.34 -13.92
C ALA A 26 2.48 20.43 -15.16
N TYR A 27 1.44 20.52 -16.00
CA TYR A 27 1.18 19.51 -17.02
C TYR A 27 1.17 20.03 -18.46
N GLU A 28 1.11 21.34 -18.71
CA GLU A 28 1.18 21.87 -20.07
C GLU A 28 2.60 21.66 -20.65
N PRO A 29 2.73 21.07 -21.84
CA PRO A 29 4.02 20.91 -22.51
C PRO A 29 4.66 22.28 -22.81
N GLN A 30 5.88 22.47 -22.32
CA GLN A 30 6.70 23.63 -22.66
C GLN A 30 7.22 23.49 -24.10
N GLU A 31 6.58 24.13 -25.07
CA GLU A 31 7.10 24.17 -26.44
C GLU A 31 8.32 25.08 -26.52
N LYS A 32 9.52 24.49 -26.52
CA LYS A 32 10.73 25.16 -27.03
C LYS A 32 10.70 25.14 -28.56
N SER A 33 9.91 26.03 -29.18
CA SER A 33 9.96 26.22 -30.62
C SER A 33 11.24 26.99 -31.01
N ALA A 34 12.22 26.25 -31.52
CA ALA A 34 13.56 26.72 -31.84
C ALA A 34 13.68 27.63 -33.09
N SER A 35 12.62 28.32 -33.56
CA SER A 35 12.74 29.10 -34.81
C SER A 35 11.84 30.32 -35.00
N GLN A 36 10.96 30.69 -34.08
CA GLN A 36 10.30 32.00 -34.11
C GLN A 36 10.10 32.48 -32.68
N GLY A 37 10.75 33.58 -32.31
CA GLY A 37 10.78 34.17 -30.97
C GLY A 37 9.45 34.75 -30.46
N LYS A 38 8.33 34.06 -30.70
CA LYS A 38 7.05 34.29 -30.05
C LYS A 38 6.76 33.07 -29.18
N LEU A 39 6.90 33.25 -27.87
CA LEU A 39 6.30 32.38 -26.87
C LEU A 39 4.80 32.36 -27.17
N THR A 40 4.29 31.27 -27.75
CA THR A 40 2.86 31.01 -27.77
C THR A 40 2.50 30.59 -26.36
N ASP A 41 2.22 31.57 -25.49
CA ASP A 41 1.56 31.27 -24.22
C ASP A 41 0.21 30.62 -24.56
N LYS A 42 0.18 29.29 -24.69
CA LYS A 42 -1.07 28.52 -24.83
C LYS A 42 -1.98 28.80 -23.63
N ALA A 43 -1.39 29.12 -22.49
CA ALA A 43 -2.05 29.69 -21.30
C ALA A 43 -2.73 31.05 -21.56
N ALA A 44 -2.23 31.90 -22.47
CA ALA A 44 -2.88 33.15 -22.87
C ALA A 44 -4.04 32.93 -23.87
N ILE A 45 -4.01 31.83 -24.64
CA ILE A 45 -5.11 31.43 -25.54
C ILE A 45 -6.27 30.81 -24.75
N TYR A 46 -5.96 30.02 -23.72
CA TYR A 46 -6.93 29.43 -22.80
C TYR A 46 -6.66 29.89 -21.35
N PRO A 47 -6.89 31.18 -21.02
CA PRO A 47 -6.60 31.71 -19.68
C PRO A 47 -7.44 31.06 -18.57
N TYR A 48 -8.46 30.28 -18.95
CA TYR A 48 -9.35 29.55 -18.05
C TYR A 48 -9.56 28.08 -18.48
N GLY A 49 -8.71 27.52 -19.35
CA GLY A 49 -8.93 26.19 -19.93
C GLY A 49 -7.65 25.39 -20.17
N LEU A 50 -7.78 24.07 -20.28
CA LEU A 50 -6.65 23.15 -20.50
C LEU A 50 -6.57 22.79 -21.98
N THR A 51 -5.37 22.63 -22.52
CA THR A 51 -5.22 21.96 -23.82
C THR A 51 -5.57 20.48 -23.68
N LEU A 52 -5.87 19.83 -24.81
CA LEU A 52 -6.18 18.40 -24.82
C LEU A 52 -5.01 17.56 -24.26
N GLU A 53 -3.77 17.94 -24.58
CA GLU A 53 -2.58 17.24 -24.08
C GLU A 53 -2.39 17.43 -22.57
N CYS A 54 -2.54 18.67 -22.08
CA CYS A 54 -2.51 18.96 -20.65
C CYS A 54 -3.59 18.17 -19.90
N PHE A 55 -4.81 18.08 -20.46
CA PHE A 55 -5.89 17.30 -19.88
C PHE A 55 -5.55 15.80 -19.80
N TYR A 56 -4.97 15.21 -20.84
CA TYR A 56 -4.53 13.81 -20.79
C TYR A 56 -3.44 13.57 -19.74
N ARG A 57 -2.46 14.47 -19.65
CA ARG A 57 -1.39 14.38 -18.64
C ARG A 57 -1.94 14.49 -17.23
N TYR A 58 -2.88 15.40 -16.99
CA TYR A 58 -3.60 15.52 -15.72
C TYR A 58 -4.38 14.24 -15.38
N LEU A 59 -5.08 13.63 -16.34
CA LEU A 59 -5.84 12.40 -16.07
C LEU A 59 -4.95 11.22 -15.65
N MET A 60 -3.68 11.21 -16.09
CA MET A 60 -2.69 10.17 -15.77
C MET A 60 -1.78 10.55 -14.59
N SER A 61 -1.95 11.73 -13.99
CA SER A 61 -1.11 12.20 -12.90
C SER A 61 -1.66 11.82 -11.52
N ASP A 62 -0.80 11.99 -10.51
CA ASP A 62 -1.14 11.77 -9.10
C ASP A 62 -2.24 12.72 -8.59
N ASP A 63 -2.40 13.91 -9.20
CA ASP A 63 -3.49 14.85 -8.88
C ASP A 63 -4.88 14.29 -9.23
N ASN A 64 -4.95 13.26 -10.08
CA ASN A 64 -6.18 12.55 -10.45
C ASN A 64 -6.13 11.07 -10.02
N ALA A 65 -5.38 10.75 -8.96
CA ALA A 65 -5.31 9.40 -8.44
C ALA A 65 -6.70 8.86 -8.02
N PRO A 66 -6.99 7.57 -8.27
CA PRO A 66 -8.27 6.97 -7.89
C PRO A 66 -8.43 6.77 -6.38
N VAL A 67 -7.37 7.04 -5.61
CA VAL A 67 -7.30 6.88 -4.15
C VAL A 67 -6.68 8.12 -3.51
N PHE A 68 -7.02 8.35 -2.25
CA PHE A 68 -6.39 9.36 -1.41
C PHE A 68 -4.95 8.96 -1.08
N LEU A 69 -3.98 9.63 -1.69
CA LEU A 69 -2.56 9.30 -1.52
C LEU A 69 -2.08 9.53 -0.08
N ASP A 70 -2.67 10.49 0.65
CA ASP A 70 -2.43 10.75 2.07
C ASP A 70 -2.88 9.60 2.99
N ARG A 71 -3.73 8.70 2.49
CA ARG A 71 -4.21 7.52 3.25
C ARG A 71 -3.45 6.24 2.93
N LEU A 72 -2.38 6.32 2.14
CA LEU A 72 -1.50 5.18 1.87
C LEU A 72 -0.54 4.91 3.04
N ASP A 73 -0.20 5.94 3.81
CA ASP A 73 0.61 5.83 5.02
C ASP A 73 -0.26 5.67 6.29
N ILE A 74 0.37 5.60 7.47
CA ILE A 74 -0.34 5.54 8.76
C ILE A 74 -1.06 6.88 8.99
N TYR A 75 -2.39 6.88 8.78
CA TYR A 75 -3.24 8.06 8.96
C TYR A 75 -4.25 7.92 10.11
N GLN A 76 -4.41 6.71 10.65
CA GLN A 76 -5.33 6.42 11.74
C GLN A 76 -4.66 6.74 13.08
N ASP A 77 -5.46 7.12 14.07
CA ASP A 77 -5.00 7.22 15.45
C ASP A 77 -4.55 5.84 15.95
N MET A 78 -3.28 5.72 16.33
CA MET A 78 -2.65 4.47 16.80
C MET A 78 -2.53 4.38 18.33
N ASP A 79 -3.08 5.36 19.07
CA ASP A 79 -3.02 5.43 20.55
C ASP A 79 -4.26 4.82 21.24
N GLN A 80 -5.28 4.40 20.47
CA GLN A 80 -6.45 3.71 21.01
C GLN A 80 -6.10 2.30 21.53
N PRO A 81 -6.94 1.69 22.39
CA PRO A 81 -6.76 0.30 22.83
C PRO A 81 -6.82 -0.71 21.67
N LEU A 82 -6.11 -1.84 21.80
CA LEU A 82 -5.98 -2.85 20.74
C LEU A 82 -7.33 -3.38 20.19
N CYS A 83 -8.36 -3.46 21.05
CA CYS A 83 -9.69 -3.94 20.67
C CYS A 83 -10.46 -2.99 19.72
N HIS A 84 -9.94 -1.79 19.43
CA HIS A 84 -10.55 -0.84 18.50
C HIS A 84 -10.06 -1.02 17.06
N TYR A 85 -9.05 -1.86 16.84
CA TYR A 85 -8.46 -2.06 15.52
C TYR A 85 -8.82 -3.42 14.93
N TYR A 86 -8.99 -3.44 13.61
CA TYR A 86 -8.92 -4.68 12.86
C TYR A 86 -7.46 -5.07 12.66
N ILE A 87 -7.11 -6.28 13.07
CA ILE A 87 -5.75 -6.82 12.97
C ILE A 87 -5.74 -7.82 11.80
N ASN A 88 -4.80 -7.64 10.87
CA ASN A 88 -4.55 -8.63 9.83
C ASN A 88 -3.90 -9.86 10.46
N SER A 89 -4.63 -10.97 10.50
CA SER A 89 -4.26 -12.21 11.18
C SER A 89 -4.22 -13.40 10.21
N SER A 90 -3.29 -14.31 10.42
CA SER A 90 -3.09 -15.54 9.64
C SER A 90 -3.40 -16.78 10.46
N HIS A 91 -4.17 -17.70 9.88
CA HIS A 91 -4.49 -19.00 10.47
C HIS A 91 -3.64 -20.11 9.84
N ASN A 92 -3.08 -21.00 10.66
CA ASN A 92 -2.20 -22.09 10.23
C ASN A 92 -1.07 -21.62 9.30
N THR A 93 -0.40 -20.52 9.65
CA THR A 93 0.59 -19.81 8.82
C THR A 93 1.66 -20.72 8.24
N TYR A 94 2.09 -21.75 8.96
CA TYR A 94 3.10 -22.72 8.50
C TYR A 94 2.70 -23.54 7.27
N LEU A 95 1.41 -23.63 6.92
CA LEU A 95 0.93 -24.45 5.80
C LEU A 95 1.03 -23.73 4.47
N ILE A 96 1.55 -24.45 3.47
CA ILE A 96 1.47 -24.08 2.06
C ILE A 96 0.52 -25.07 1.37
N GLY A 97 -0.66 -24.56 1.02
CA GLY A 97 -1.68 -25.29 0.26
C GLY A 97 -2.79 -25.88 1.14
N ARG A 98 -3.03 -27.19 1.00
CA ARG A 98 -4.21 -27.85 1.60
C ARG A 98 -4.04 -28.10 3.10
N GLN A 99 -5.14 -28.00 3.85
CA GLN A 99 -5.20 -28.36 5.28
C GLN A 99 -4.87 -29.84 5.54
N PHE A 100 -5.11 -30.71 4.57
CA PHE A 100 -4.75 -32.13 4.64
C PHE A 100 -3.74 -32.48 3.56
N GLY A 101 -2.62 -33.11 3.96
CA GLY A 101 -1.54 -33.50 3.05
C GLY A 101 -0.74 -32.32 2.48
N GLY A 102 -0.97 -31.09 2.95
CA GLY A 102 -0.21 -29.90 2.57
C GLY A 102 1.23 -29.93 3.08
N LYS A 103 2.09 -29.08 2.48
CA LYS A 103 3.49 -28.93 2.91
C LYS A 103 3.57 -27.85 3.98
N SER A 104 4.49 -28.02 4.93
CA SER A 104 4.85 -26.97 5.88
C SER A 104 6.16 -26.27 5.49
N SER A 105 6.20 -24.94 5.66
CA SER A 105 7.37 -24.12 5.35
C SER A 105 7.66 -23.12 6.46
N VAL A 106 8.94 -22.75 6.59
CA VAL A 106 9.37 -21.63 7.43
C VAL A 106 9.24 -20.31 6.67
N GLU A 107 9.41 -20.35 5.34
CA GLU A 107 9.44 -19.15 4.50
C GLU A 107 8.09 -18.43 4.43
N ILE A 108 7.00 -19.16 4.62
CA ILE A 108 5.66 -18.60 4.63
C ILE A 108 5.45 -17.60 5.78
N TYR A 109 6.14 -17.77 6.91
CA TYR A 109 6.13 -16.78 7.99
C TYR A 109 6.73 -15.45 7.53
N ARG A 110 7.80 -15.47 6.72
CA ARG A 110 8.38 -14.24 6.16
C ARG A 110 7.41 -13.57 5.19
N GLN A 111 6.81 -14.35 4.29
CA GLN A 111 5.90 -13.83 3.27
C GLN A 111 4.66 -13.18 3.88
N VAL A 112 4.07 -13.82 4.90
CA VAL A 112 2.87 -13.34 5.57
C VAL A 112 3.15 -12.07 6.38
N LEU A 113 4.30 -11.99 7.06
CA LEU A 113 4.75 -10.76 7.72
C LEU A 113 5.02 -9.62 6.73
N LEU A 114 5.70 -9.89 5.62
CA LEU A 114 5.94 -8.89 4.56
C LEU A 114 4.65 -8.41 3.88
N ALA A 115 3.61 -9.24 3.85
CA ALA A 115 2.28 -8.86 3.38
C ALA A 115 1.49 -8.01 4.40
N GLY A 116 2.10 -7.70 5.57
CA GLY A 116 1.49 -6.85 6.60
C GLY A 116 0.63 -7.60 7.61
N CYS A 117 0.77 -8.93 7.72
CA CYS A 117 0.16 -9.68 8.82
C CYS A 117 0.84 -9.32 10.15
N ARG A 118 0.05 -9.21 11.22
CA ARG A 118 0.53 -8.85 12.56
C ARG A 118 0.25 -9.91 13.61
N ASP A 119 -0.54 -10.93 13.28
CA ASP A 119 -0.82 -12.08 14.14
C ASP A 119 -0.68 -13.39 13.35
N ASP A 120 0.35 -14.16 13.64
CA ASP A 120 0.68 -15.41 12.95
C ASP A 120 0.56 -16.62 13.87
N CYS A 121 -0.23 -17.61 13.46
CA CYS A 121 -0.44 -18.82 14.24
C CYS A 121 0.79 -19.75 14.21
N VAL A 122 1.26 -20.15 15.40
CA VAL A 122 2.35 -21.12 15.55
C VAL A 122 1.92 -22.32 16.39
N ASN A 123 1.57 -23.42 15.72
CA ASN A 123 1.08 -24.64 16.37
C ASN A 123 2.23 -25.51 16.88
N CYS A 124 2.54 -25.41 18.17
CA CYS A 124 3.65 -26.11 18.82
C CYS A 124 3.29 -27.53 19.25
N TRP A 125 4.15 -28.49 18.91
CA TRP A 125 4.05 -29.89 19.31
C TRP A 125 5.38 -30.39 19.89
N MET A 126 5.31 -31.32 20.84
CA MET A 126 6.47 -32.03 21.37
C MET A 126 6.75 -33.27 20.52
N ALA A 127 7.95 -33.38 19.95
CA ALA A 127 8.43 -34.57 19.26
C ALA A 127 9.77 -35.01 19.87
N GLY A 128 9.71 -35.91 20.86
CA GLY A 128 10.87 -36.27 21.68
C GLY A 128 11.33 -35.10 22.55
N MET A 129 12.61 -34.72 22.48
CA MET A 129 13.19 -33.56 23.19
C MET A 129 13.12 -32.23 22.40
N ARG A 130 12.41 -32.17 21.27
CA ARG A 130 12.34 -30.97 20.40
C ARG A 130 10.90 -30.48 20.23
N VAL A 131 10.73 -29.15 20.25
CA VAL A 131 9.49 -28.47 19.87
C VAL A 131 9.45 -28.32 18.36
N VAL A 132 8.32 -28.70 17.77
CA VAL A 132 8.11 -28.77 16.33
C VAL A 132 6.78 -28.14 15.95
N ILE A 133 6.65 -27.62 14.72
CA ILE A 133 5.39 -27.07 14.24
C ILE A 133 4.68 -28.08 13.34
N ARG A 134 3.40 -28.38 13.65
CA ARG A 134 2.62 -29.43 12.98
C ARG A 134 1.11 -29.22 13.14
N GLU A 135 0.32 -29.73 12.19
CA GLU A 135 -1.12 -29.98 12.37
C GLU A 135 -1.39 -31.48 12.52
N ASN A 136 -2.39 -31.84 13.33
CA ASN A 136 -2.82 -33.22 13.57
C ASN A 136 -2.87 -34.01 12.25
N PHE A 137 -2.04 -35.07 12.17
CA PHE A 137 -1.86 -35.99 11.03
C PHE A 137 -0.90 -35.58 9.87
N ILE A 138 -0.31 -34.38 9.78
CA ILE A 138 0.63 -34.03 8.67
C ILE A 138 2.10 -34.30 9.00
N LEU A 139 2.72 -35.29 8.35
CA LEU A 139 4.02 -35.93 8.63
C LEU A 139 5.32 -35.07 8.60
N ARG A 140 5.32 -33.73 8.61
CA ARG A 140 6.58 -32.96 8.48
C ARG A 140 6.78 -31.90 9.56
N VAL A 141 7.69 -32.27 10.46
CA VAL A 141 8.29 -31.47 11.54
C VAL A 141 9.18 -30.37 10.97
N ARG A 142 8.95 -29.12 11.37
CA ARG A 142 9.92 -28.02 11.24
C ARG A 142 10.43 -27.61 12.62
N GLY A 143 11.69 -27.20 12.68
CA GLY A 143 12.30 -26.75 13.93
C GLY A 143 11.66 -25.47 14.40
N TRP A 144 11.13 -25.47 15.62
CA TRP A 144 10.59 -24.26 16.27
C TRP A 144 11.55 -23.06 16.19
N ARG A 145 12.85 -23.29 16.41
CA ARG A 145 13.89 -22.25 16.34
C ARG A 145 13.98 -21.56 14.99
N ASP A 146 13.81 -22.29 13.89
CA ASP A 146 13.91 -21.72 12.54
C ASP A 146 12.71 -20.81 12.26
N CYS A 147 11.51 -21.20 12.71
CA CYS A 147 10.31 -20.37 12.61
C CYS A 147 10.43 -19.11 13.48
N CYS A 148 10.85 -19.22 14.73
CA CYS A 148 11.11 -18.04 15.58
C CYS A 148 12.15 -17.11 14.95
N SER A 149 13.21 -17.66 14.36
CA SER A 149 14.25 -16.86 13.70
C SER A 149 13.70 -16.14 12.47
N ALA A 150 12.86 -16.79 11.67
CA ALA A 150 12.20 -16.15 10.53
C ALA A 150 11.27 -15.01 10.97
N ILE A 151 10.44 -15.25 12.00
CA ILE A 151 9.55 -14.23 12.57
C ILE A 151 10.37 -13.05 13.13
N TRP A 152 11.43 -13.34 13.89
CA TRP A 152 12.29 -12.29 14.46
C TRP A 152 12.95 -11.45 13.36
N LEU A 153 13.56 -12.08 12.35
CA LEU A 153 14.28 -11.37 11.30
C LEU A 153 13.37 -10.50 10.41
N THR A 154 12.11 -10.88 10.23
CA THR A 154 11.21 -10.20 9.28
C THR A 154 10.16 -9.31 9.96
N GLY A 155 9.71 -9.68 11.16
CA GLY A 155 8.65 -8.95 11.88
C GLY A 155 9.16 -7.98 12.94
N ILE A 156 10.17 -8.38 13.73
CA ILE A 156 10.62 -7.61 14.91
C ILE A 156 11.95 -6.88 14.64
N GLY A 157 12.90 -7.56 14.00
CA GLY A 157 14.26 -7.05 13.76
C GLY A 157 14.38 -6.07 12.59
N VAL A 158 13.28 -5.77 11.89
CA VAL A 158 13.22 -4.75 10.82
C VAL A 158 12.99 -3.35 11.40
N GLU A 159 12.64 -3.23 12.69
CA GLU A 159 12.70 -1.97 13.42
C GLU A 159 14.13 -1.69 13.92
N LYS A 160 15.00 -1.21 13.02
CA LYS A 160 16.20 -0.42 13.34
C LYS A 160 16.48 0.62 12.27
#